data_AF-A0A924R4P1-F1
#
_entry.id   AF-A0A924R4P1-F1
#
_cell.length_a   1.000
_cell.length_b   1.000
_cell.length_c   1.000
_cell.angle_alpha   90.00
_cell.angle_beta   90.00
_cell.angle_gamma   90.00
#
_symmetry.space_group_name_H-M   'P 1'
#
loop_
_entity.id
_entity.type
_entity.pdbx_description
1 polymer ?
#
loop_
_entity_poly.entity_id
_entity_poly.type
_entity_poly.pdbx_seq_one_letter_code
_entity_poly.pdbx_strand_id
1 'polypeptide(L)' 'MDAKGKINKTYPQNQIATPYERLQFIHDFRTHLRLDIDPEGFSQLAIALSDNEAAKQVQEAKRRLFQSFNRRPKIAA' A
#
# COMPACT_ATOMS: atom_id res chain seq x y z
N MET A 1 2.13 1.41 28.31
CA MET A 1 1.09 0.36 28.36
C MET A 1 -0.15 0.99 28.94
N ASP A 2 -1.33 0.76 28.36
CA ASP A 2 -2.58 1.18 28.99
C ASP A 2 -2.87 0.35 30.26
N ALA A 3 -3.89 0.75 31.02
CA ALA A 3 -4.32 0.02 32.22
C ALA A 3 -4.79 -1.43 31.93
N LYS A 4 -4.95 -1.81 30.66
CA LYS A 4 -5.33 -3.15 30.20
C LYS A 4 -4.12 -3.93 29.64
N GLY A 5 -2.90 -3.41 29.76
CA GLY A 5 -1.67 -4.03 29.25
C GLY A 5 -1.43 -3.88 27.74
N LYS A 6 -2.27 -3.12 27.02
CA LYS A 6 -2.07 -2.85 25.60
C LYS A 6 -0.89 -1.90 25.42
N ILE A 7 0.03 -2.28 24.54
CA ILE A 7 1.10 -1.39 24.08
C ILE A 7 0.52 -0.55 22.94
N ASN A 8 0.29 0.73 23.19
CA ASN A 8 0.01 1.69 22.13
C ASN A 8 1.34 2.14 21.53
N LYS A 9 1.58 1.81 20.27
CA LYS A 9 2.71 2.34 19.51
C LYS A 9 2.29 3.67 18.91
N THR A 10 2.96 4.74 19.30
CA THR A 10 2.87 6.04 18.62
C THR A 10 3.94 6.04 17.54
N TYR A 11 3.53 6.17 16.28
CA TYR A 11 4.44 6.38 15.17
C TYR A 11 4.55 7.89 14.95
N PRO A 12 5.68 8.51 15.30
CA PRO A 12 5.88 9.93 15.07
C PRO A 12 5.82 10.21 13.57
N GLN A 13 5.18 11.31 13.16
CA GLN A 13 4.99 11.64 11.75
C GLN A 13 6.31 11.67 10.97
N ASN A 14 7.39 12.14 11.60
CA ASN A 14 8.73 12.19 11.01
C ASN A 14 9.42 10.82 10.85
N GLN A 15 8.84 9.74 11.38
CA GLN A 15 9.32 8.36 11.20
C GLN A 15 8.50 7.60 10.15
N ILE A 16 7.42 8.22 9.66
CA ILE A 16 6.58 7.66 8.61
C ILE A 16 7.17 8.11 7.28
N ALA A 17 7.57 7.13 6.48
CA ALA A 17 8.05 7.32 5.13
C ALA A 17 7.54 6.16 4.27
N THR A 18 7.05 6.47 3.08
CA THR A 18 6.77 5.50 2.04
C THR A 18 8.05 4.76 1.67
N PRO A 19 7.96 3.57 1.05
CA PRO A 19 9.14 2.86 0.57
C PRO A 19 10.04 3.71 -0.34
N TYR A 20 9.45 4.57 -1.19
CA TYR A 20 10.20 5.46 -2.06
C TYR A 20 10.90 6.60 -1.29
N GLU A 21 10.22 7.25 -0.35
CA GLU A 21 10.86 8.27 0.51
C GLU A 21 12.00 7.66 1.34
N ARG A 22 11.82 6.44 1.85
CA ARG A 22 12.87 5.73 2.59
C ARG A 22 14.08 5.41 1.71
N LEU A 23 13.87 5.09 0.44
CA LEU A 23 14.97 4.88 -0.52
C LEU A 23 15.81 6.14 -0.68
N GLN A 24 15.18 7.33 -0.68
CA GLN A 24 15.89 8.60 -0.80
C GLN A 24 16.79 8.93 0.40
N PHE A 25 16.58 8.29 1.55
CA PHE A 25 17.46 8.46 2.72
C PHE A 25 18.83 7.79 2.55
N ILE A 26 18.98 6.92 1.54
CA ILE A 26 20.26 6.28 1.22
C ILE A 26 21.13 7.31 0.49
N HIS A 27 22.37 7.50 0.96
CA HIS A 27 23.34 8.33 0.27
C HIS A 27 23.54 7.84 -1.17
N ASP A 28 23.54 8.73 -2.15
CA ASP A 28 23.65 8.42 -3.58
C ASP A 28 22.65 7.36 -4.08
N PHE A 29 21.43 7.28 -3.51
CA PHE A 29 20.44 6.24 -3.88
C PHE A 29 20.22 6.09 -5.39
N ARG A 30 20.34 7.17 -6.16
CA ARG A 30 20.23 7.17 -7.63
C ARG A 30 21.26 6.26 -8.30
N THR A 31 22.46 6.16 -7.73
CA THR A 31 23.54 5.27 -8.22
C THR A 31 23.29 3.80 -7.91
N HIS A 32 22.41 3.52 -6.94
CA HIS A 32 21.98 2.18 -6.58
C HIS A 32 20.76 1.70 -7.37
N LEU A 33 20.15 2.57 -8.19
CA LEU A 33 19.10 2.17 -9.12
C LEU A 33 19.69 1.35 -10.27
N ARG A 34 18.86 0.49 -10.85
CA ARG A 34 19.21 -0.17 -12.11
C ARG A 34 19.33 0.88 -13.22
N LEU A 35 20.20 0.62 -14.20
CA LEU A 35 20.47 1.52 -15.32
C LEU A 35 19.22 1.84 -16.18
N ASP A 36 18.21 0.96 -16.17
CA ASP A 36 16.96 1.12 -16.91
C ASP A 36 15.88 1.90 -16.14
N ILE A 37 16.17 2.32 -14.90
CA ILE A 37 15.23 3.07 -14.07
C ILE A 37 15.63 4.54 -14.07
N ASP A 38 14.76 5.37 -14.64
CA ASP A 38 14.82 6.82 -14.48
C ASP A 38 14.31 7.21 -13.07
N PRO A 39 15.11 7.90 -12.24
CA PRO A 39 14.67 8.36 -10.92
C PRO A 39 13.40 9.21 -10.97
N GLU A 40 13.23 10.03 -12.01
CA GLU A 40 12.08 10.93 -12.13
C GLU A 40 10.80 10.14 -12.44
N GLY A 41 10.84 9.28 -13.46
CA GLY A 41 9.75 8.34 -13.76
C GLY A 41 9.42 7.43 -12.58
N PHE A 42 10.43 6.99 -11.82
CA PHE A 42 10.23 6.18 -10.62
C PHE A 42 9.50 6.95 -9.50
N SER A 43 9.80 8.25 -9.34
CA SER A 43 9.07 9.11 -8.40
C SER A 43 7.60 9.28 -8.77
N GLN A 44 7.31 9.43 -10.08
CA GLN A 44 5.95 9.57 -10.58
C GLN A 44 5.16 8.29 -10.35
N LEU A 45 5.78 7.12 -10.56
CA LEU A 45 5.18 5.83 -10.22
C LEU A 45 4.88 5.69 -8.73
N ALA A 46 5.79 6.18 -7.86
CA ALA A 46 5.60 6.10 -6.42
C ALA A 46 4.40 6.92 -5.92
N ILE A 47 4.07 8.04 -6.56
CA ILE A 47 2.92 8.89 -6.20
C ILE A 47 1.67 8.61 -7.03
N ALA A 48 1.75 7.74 -8.05
CA ALA A 48 0.65 7.49 -8.99
C ALA A 48 -0.58 6.85 -8.33
N LEU A 49 -0.40 6.17 -7.20
CA LEU A 49 -1.48 5.54 -6.45
C LEU A 49 -1.24 5.70 -4.95
N SER A 50 -2.13 6.41 -4.26
CA SER A 50 -2.07 6.50 -2.81
C SER A 50 -2.50 5.19 -2.14
N ASP A 51 -2.00 4.95 -0.93
CA ASP A 51 -2.39 3.79 -0.12
C ASP A 51 -3.91 3.68 0.08
N ASN A 52 -4.59 4.83 0.23
CA ASN A 52 -6.04 4.90 0.40
C ASN A 52 -6.78 4.49 -0.89
N GLU A 53 -6.30 4.92 -2.05
CA GLU A 53 -6.87 4.53 -3.34
C GLU A 53 -6.65 3.04 -3.60
N ALA A 54 -5.45 2.53 -3.33
CA ALA A 54 -5.16 1.10 -3.41
C ALA A 54 -6.10 0.29 -2.50
N ALA A 55 -6.26 0.72 -1.24
CA ALA A 55 -7.18 0.08 -0.30
C ALA A 55 -8.63 0.08 -0.83
N LYS A 56 -9.09 1.20 -1.38
CA LYS A 56 -10.43 1.32 -1.98
C LYS A 56 -10.61 0.36 -3.16
N GLN A 57 -9.63 0.28 -4.06
CA GLN A 57 -9.66 -0.63 -5.20
C GLN A 57 -9.73 -2.09 -4.76
N VAL A 58 -8.96 -2.48 -3.74
CA VAL A 58 -8.99 -3.84 -3.18
C VAL A 58 -10.35 -4.17 -2.58
N GLN A 59 -10.94 -3.26 -1.79
CA GLN A 59 -12.28 -3.48 -1.22
C GLN A 59 -13.35 -3.62 -2.32
N GLU A 60 -13.26 -2.82 -3.38
CA GLU A 60 -14.15 -2.93 -4.52
C GLU A 60 -13.99 -4.25 -5.28
N ALA A 61 -12.76 -4.66 -5.59
CA ALA A 61 -12.47 -5.95 -6.22
C ALA A 61 -13.00 -7.11 -5.37
N LYS A 62 -12.77 -7.05 -4.05
CA LYS A 62 -13.27 -8.01 -3.06
C LYS A 62 -14.80 -8.10 -3.10
N ARG A 63 -15.50 -6.95 -3.10
CA ARG A 63 -16.97 -6.91 -3.19
C ARG A 63 -17.48 -7.58 -4.46
N ARG A 64 -16.88 -7.26 -5.62
CA ARG A 64 -17.25 -7.86 -6.92
C ARG A 64 -17.02 -9.38 -6.93
N LEU A 65 -15.90 -9.83 -6.37
CA LEU A 65 -15.57 -11.24 -6.23
C LEU A 65 -16.62 -11.99 -5.38
N PHE A 66 -17.00 -11.46 -4.21
CA PHE A 66 -17.99 -12.14 -3.36
C PHE A 66 -19.42 -12.12 -3.93
N GLN A 67 -19.79 -11.08 -4.67
CA GLN A 67 -21.07 -11.04 -5.40
C GLN A 67 -21.17 -12.16 -6.45
N SER A 68 -20.07 -12.56 -7.08
CA SER A 68 -20.09 -13.62 -8.10
C SER A 68 -20.33 -15.01 -7.50
N PHE A 69 -19.84 -15.27 -6.28
CA PHE A 69 -20.09 -16.54 -5.57
C PHE A 69 -21.55 -16.69 -5.13
N ASN A 70 -22.19 -15.61 -4.69
CA ASN A 70 -23.58 -15.61 -4.22
C ASN A 70 -24.62 -15.65 -5.35
N ARG A 71 -24.18 -15.54 -6.62
CA ARG A 71 -25.05 -15.64 -7.81
C ARG A 71 -25.29 -17.06 -8.30
N ARG A 72 -24.72 -18.10 -7.66
CA ARG A 72 -25.09 -19.49 -8.00
C ARG A 72 -26.57 -19.71 -7.64
N PRO A 73 -27.44 -20.07 -8.60
CA PRO A 73 -28.80 -20.43 -8.27
C PRO A 73 -28.77 -21.64 -7.33
N LYS A 74 -29.53 -21.57 -6.23
CA LYS A 74 -29.89 -22.80 -5.51
C LYS A 74 -30.65 -23.65 -6.52
N ILE A 75 -30.05 -24.74 -6.98
CA ILE A 75 -30.79 -25.77 -7.71
C ILE A 75 -31.86 -26.23 -6.71
N ALA A 76 -33.12 -25.89 -7.00
CA ALA A 76 -34.25 -26.39 -6.25
C ALA A 76 -34.30 -27.90 -6.49
N ALA A 77 -34.20 -28.67 -5.40
CA ALA A 77 -34.39 -30.12 -5.38
C ALA A 77 -35.87 -30.45 -5.19
#